data_AF-A0A1I4DKU3-F1
#
_entry.id   AF-A0A1I4DKU3-F1
#
_cell.length_a   1.000
_cell.length_b   1.000
_cell.length_c   1.000
_cell.angle_alpha   90.00
_cell.angle_beta   90.00
_cell.angle_gamma   90.00
#
_symmetry.space_group_name_H-M   'P 1'
#
loop_
_entity.id
_entity.type
_entity.pdbx_description
1 polymer ?
#
loop_
_entity_poly.entity_id
_entity_poly.type
_entity_poly.pdbx_seq_one_letter_code
_entity_poly.pdbx_strand_id
1 'polypeptide(L)'
;MSRVWRRLFITHAAVVVLLTTVFLVATFAAAPEDGVDIGAAVLALPLLPLGLPWSWPALSDPYQFDGLSTLPWIVVTFGPAMLNVLLHGVALMVVSRIRRRRPGDRLVSPSR
;
A
#
# COMPACT_ATOMS: atom_id res chain seq x y z
N MET A 1 -12.51 -9.07 -14.18
CA MET A 1 -11.61 -9.32 -13.04
C MET A 1 -12.16 -10.52 -12.29
N SER A 2 -11.39 -11.59 -12.09
CA SER A 2 -11.92 -12.75 -11.37
C SER A 2 -12.19 -12.34 -9.91
N ARG A 3 -13.15 -13.01 -9.25
CA ARG A 3 -13.49 -12.72 -7.84
C ARG A 3 -12.26 -12.86 -6.93
N VAL A 4 -11.31 -13.73 -7.30
CA VAL A 4 -10.06 -13.99 -6.57
C VAL A 4 -9.14 -12.77 -6.57
N TRP A 5 -8.82 -12.19 -7.74
CA TRP A 5 -7.96 -10.99 -7.83
C TRP A 5 -8.53 -9.80 -7.07
N ARG A 6 -9.86 -9.65 -7.06
CA ARG A 6 -10.52 -8.60 -6.30
C ARG A 6 -10.41 -8.82 -4.79
N ARG A 7 -10.59 -10.05 -4.33
CA ARG A 7 -10.40 -10.40 -2.91
C ARG A 7 -8.96 -10.16 -2.47
N LEU A 8 -7.98 -10.63 -3.25
CA LEU A 8 -6.56 -10.42 -2.96
C LEU A 8 -6.20 -8.93 -2.84
N PHE A 9 -6.68 -8.09 -3.76
CA PHE A 9 -6.47 -6.65 -3.69
C PHE A 9 -7.11 -6.03 -2.43
N ILE A 10 -8.36 -6.41 -2.10
CA ILE A 10 -9.04 -5.92 -0.89
C ILE A 10 -8.27 -6.35 0.36
N THR A 11 -7.84 -7.61 0.45
CA THR A 11 -7.05 -8.12 1.57
C THR A 11 -5.73 -7.37 1.69
N HIS A 12 -5.00 -7.17 0.58
CA HIS A 12 -3.75 -6.42 0.57
C HIS A 12 -3.95 -4.96 1.01
N ALA A 13 -4.95 -4.28 0.46
CA ALA A 13 -5.27 -2.90 0.85
C ALA A 13 -5.66 -2.82 2.34
N ALA A 14 -6.48 -3.76 2.84
CA ALA A 14 -6.88 -3.81 4.23
C ALA A 14 -5.69 -4.06 5.17
N VAL A 15 -4.78 -4.96 4.80
CA VAL A 15 -3.55 -5.25 5.56
C VAL A 15 -2.65 -4.02 5.61
N VAL A 16 -2.44 -3.35 4.47
CA VAL A 16 -1.62 -2.14 4.38
C VAL A 16 -2.21 -1.03 5.24
N VAL A 17 -3.52 -0.75 5.13
CA VAL A 17 -4.20 0.26 5.96
C VAL A 17 -4.12 -0.10 7.44
N LEU A 18 -4.42 -1.35 7.81
CA LEU A 18 -4.39 -1.79 9.21
C LEU A 18 -3.00 -1.63 9.82
N LEU A 19 -1.96 -2.14 9.14
CA LEU A 19 -0.58 -2.04 9.63
C LEU A 19 -0.14 -0.58 9.75
N THR A 20 -0.47 0.28 8.78
CA THR A 20 -0.16 1.71 8.87
C THR A 20 -0.90 2.36 10.03
N THR A 21 -2.18 2.06 10.25
CA THR A 21 -2.94 2.61 11.38
C THR A 21 -2.33 2.15 12.71
N VAL A 22 -2.05 0.87 12.88
CA VAL A 22 -1.44 0.34 14.12
C VAL A 22 -0.07 0.96 14.35
N PHE A 23 0.75 1.10 13.31
CA PHE A 23 2.05 1.77 13.40
C PHE A 23 1.92 3.23 13.85
N LEU A 24 1.01 4.01 13.24
CA LEU A 24 0.78 5.40 13.62
C LEU A 24 0.30 5.50 15.07
N VAL A 25 -0.64 4.65 15.47
CA VAL A 25 -1.13 4.61 16.86
C VAL A 25 0.01 4.29 17.83
N ALA A 26 0.84 3.28 17.55
CA ALA A 26 2.00 2.96 18.38
C ALA A 26 2.97 4.15 18.47
N THR A 27 3.26 4.79 17.34
CA THR A 27 4.18 5.93 17.25
C THR A 27 3.69 7.15 18.05
N PHE A 28 2.39 7.43 18.01
CA PHE A 28 1.82 8.57 18.76
C PHE A 28 1.46 8.24 20.22
N ALA A 29 1.36 6.96 20.58
CA ALA A 29 1.08 6.52 21.94
C ALA A 29 2.37 6.34 22.77
N ALA A 30 3.50 6.07 22.13
CA ALA A 30 4.80 5.99 22.81
C ALA A 30 5.25 7.38 23.29
N ALA A 31 5.62 7.50 24.56
CA ALA A 31 6.21 8.72 25.07
C ALA A 31 7.66 8.85 24.57
N PRO A 32 8.14 10.05 24.21
CA PRO A 32 9.49 10.23 23.69
C PRO A 32 10.59 9.78 24.66
N GLU A 33 10.29 9.74 25.96
CA GLU A 33 11.15 9.21 27.03
C GLU A 33 11.33 7.67 27.04
N ASP A 34 10.49 6.89 26.35
CA ASP A 34 10.50 5.41 26.43
C ASP A 34 11.57 4.74 25.54
N GLY A 35 12.34 5.52 24.77
CA GLY A 35 13.37 5.01 23.86
C GLY A 35 12.80 4.41 22.57
N VAL A 36 13.61 3.63 21.83
CA VAL A 36 13.22 3.08 20.53
C VAL A 36 12.17 1.97 20.71
N ASP A 37 10.96 2.22 20.23
CA ASP A 37 9.86 1.26 20.27
C ASP A 37 10.09 0.10 19.27
N ILE A 38 10.62 -1.01 19.79
CA ILE A 38 10.86 -2.25 19.03
C ILE A 38 9.55 -2.80 18.45
N GLY A 39 8.42 -2.60 19.13
CA GLY A 39 7.11 -3.02 18.65
C GLY A 39 6.70 -2.28 17.38
N ALA A 40 6.95 -0.98 17.33
CA ALA A 40 6.73 -0.17 16.12
C ALA A 40 7.66 -0.60 14.97
N ALA A 41 8.92 -0.94 15.26
CA ALA A 41 9.87 -1.43 14.26
C ALA A 41 9.43 -2.77 13.63
N VAL A 42 8.84 -3.68 14.42
CA VAL A 42 8.29 -4.96 13.92
C VAL A 42 7.11 -4.73 12.97
N LEU A 43 6.31 -3.68 13.18
CA LEU A 43 5.21 -3.31 12.27
C LEU A 43 5.69 -2.66 10.98
N ALA A 44 6.84 -2.00 10.99
CA ALA A 44 7.44 -1.40 9.79
C ALA A 44 7.98 -2.46 8.81
N LEU A 45 8.49 -3.59 9.33
CA LEU A 45 9.03 -4.71 8.53
C LEU A 45 8.12 -5.20 7.39
N PRO A 46 6.82 -5.49 7.61
CA PRO A 46 5.92 -5.86 6.54
C PRO A 46 5.50 -4.68 5.66
N LEU A 47 5.47 -3.44 6.16
CA LEU A 47 5.07 -2.26 5.38
C LEU A 47 6.09 -1.88 4.31
N LEU A 48 7.38 -2.07 4.59
CA LEU A 48 8.50 -1.77 3.69
C LEU A 48 8.44 -2.53 2.35
N PRO A 49 8.31 -3.88 2.31
CA PRO A 49 8.17 -4.61 1.05
C PRO A 49 6.84 -4.31 0.34
N LEU A 50 5.78 -3.93 1.07
CA LEU A 50 4.50 -3.55 0.48
C LEU A 50 4.55 -2.18 -0.21
N GLY A 51 5.50 -1.32 0.16
CA GLY A 51 5.77 -0.03 -0.49
C GLY A 51 6.88 -0.05 -1.54
N LEU A 52 7.51 -1.21 -1.80
CA LEU A 52 8.51 -1.33 -2.87
C LEU A 52 7.87 -1.07 -4.25
N PRO A 53 8.64 -0.51 -5.20
CA PRO A 53 10.02 -0.03 -5.07
C PRO A 53 10.18 1.32 -4.35
N TRP A 54 9.10 2.04 -4.06
CA TRP A 54 9.16 3.41 -3.53
C TRP A 54 9.72 3.53 -2.11
N SER A 55 9.62 2.46 -1.31
CA SER A 55 10.27 2.38 0.02
C SER A 55 11.77 2.09 -0.04
N TRP A 56 12.35 1.87 -1.23
CA TRP A 56 13.77 1.51 -1.38
C TRP A 56 14.75 2.55 -0.80
N PRO A 57 14.58 3.87 -1.00
CA PRO A 57 15.49 4.85 -0.41
C PRO A 57 15.59 4.69 1.10
N ALA A 58 14.46 4.60 1.80
CA ALA A 58 14.40 4.45 3.25
C ALA A 58 15.06 3.14 3.75
N LEU A 59 15.06 2.09 2.93
CA LEU A 59 15.77 0.83 3.23
C LEU A 59 17.28 0.93 3.00
N SER A 60 17.70 1.65 1.95
CA SER A 60 19.11 1.78 1.60
C SER A 60 19.89 2.70 2.52
N ASP A 61 19.25 3.74 3.05
CA ASP A 61 19.83 4.66 4.04
C ASP A 61 18.73 5.12 5.02
N PRO A 62 18.60 4.46 6.19
CA PRO A 62 17.56 4.79 7.16
C PRO A 62 17.76 6.17 7.81
N TYR A 63 18.98 6.71 7.81
CA TYR A 63 19.32 7.97 8.49
C TYR A 63 19.21 9.19 7.58
N GLN A 64 18.98 9.01 6.28
CA GLN A 64 18.83 10.11 5.31
C GLN A 64 17.69 11.09 5.67
N PHE A 65 16.79 10.68 6.57
CA PHE A 65 15.59 11.41 6.97
C PHE A 65 15.64 11.90 8.43
N ASP A 66 16.75 11.74 9.15
CA ASP A 66 16.87 12.13 10.57
C ASP A 66 16.64 13.63 10.83
N GLY A 67 16.85 14.47 9.81
CA GLY A 67 16.61 15.91 9.88
C GLY A 67 15.15 16.33 9.64
N LEU A 68 14.25 15.40 9.31
CA LEU A 68 12.84 15.71 9.03
C LEU A 68 12.03 15.79 10.32
N SER A 69 11.04 16.70 10.34
CA SER A 69 10.00 16.66 11.36
C SER A 69 9.12 15.41 11.20
N THR A 70 8.40 15.04 12.27
CA THR A 70 7.64 13.78 12.37
C THR A 70 6.70 13.53 11.19
N LEU A 71 5.97 14.55 10.74
CA LEU A 71 5.02 14.44 9.63
C LEU A 71 5.71 14.08 8.30
N PRO A 72 6.70 14.85 7.81
CA PRO A 72 7.44 14.48 6.61
C PRO A 72 8.09 13.11 6.74
N TRP A 73 8.70 12.78 7.88
CA TRP A 73 9.32 11.47 8.11
C TRP A 73 8.32 10.30 7.93
N ILE A 74 7.12 10.43 8.49
CA ILE A 74 6.02 9.45 8.30
C ILE A 74 5.65 9.32 6.82
N VAL A 75 5.53 10.45 6.11
CA VAL A 75 5.13 10.47 4.71
C VAL A 75 6.16 9.80 3.82
N VAL A 76 7.47 10.05 3.99
CA VAL A 76 8.49 9.39 3.15
C VAL A 76 8.64 7.90 3.49
N THR A 77 8.44 7.51 4.75
CA THR A 77 8.62 6.11 5.17
C THR A 77 7.42 5.24 4.78
N PHE A 78 6.20 5.73 4.95
CA PHE A 78 4.96 4.93 4.79
C PHE A 78 4.07 5.37 3.63
N GLY A 79 4.23 6.61 3.13
CA GLY A 79 3.56 7.10 1.92
C GLY A 79 3.75 6.20 0.70
N PRO A 80 4.96 5.63 0.45
CA PRO A 80 5.18 4.60 -0.56
C PRO A 80 4.20 3.43 -0.55
N ALA A 81 3.88 2.88 0.64
CA ALA A 81 2.96 1.76 0.77
C ALA A 81 1.52 2.16 0.37
N MET A 82 1.07 3.33 0.80
CA MET A 82 -0.24 3.86 0.38
C MET A 82 -0.28 4.17 -1.12
N LEU A 83 0.78 4.77 -1.65
CA LEU A 83 0.89 5.06 -3.09
C LEU A 83 0.80 3.77 -3.91
N ASN A 84 1.46 2.71 -3.48
CA ASN A 84 1.42 1.42 -4.18
C ASN A 84 -0.01 0.84 -4.23
N VAL A 85 -0.75 0.90 -3.13
CA VAL A 85 -2.16 0.47 -3.06
C VAL A 85 -3.04 1.31 -3.99
N LEU A 86 -2.86 2.63 -3.98
CA LEU A 86 -3.61 3.55 -4.84
C LEU A 86 -3.36 3.27 -6.32
N LEU A 87 -2.09 3.12 -6.71
CA LEU A 87 -1.70 2.82 -8.09
C LEU A 87 -2.28 1.49 -8.57
N HIS A 88 -2.21 0.44 -7.73
CA HIS A 88 -2.84 -0.84 -8.03
C HIS A 88 -4.35 -0.71 -8.17
N GLY A 89 -5.02 0.04 -7.29
CA GLY A 89 -6.44 0.31 -7.36
C GLY A 89 -6.86 1.00 -8.66
N VAL A 90 -6.13 2.05 -9.05
CA VAL A 90 -6.34 2.78 -10.31
C VAL A 90 -6.11 1.88 -11.51
N ALA A 91 -5.02 1.12 -11.54
CA ALA A 91 -4.73 0.18 -12.63
C ALA A 91 -5.84 -0.85 -12.80
N LEU A 92 -6.31 -1.45 -11.70
CA LEU A 92 -7.42 -2.41 -11.72
C LEU A 92 -8.74 -1.77 -12.18
N MET A 93 -9.02 -0.54 -11.77
CA MET A 93 -10.18 0.23 -12.22
C MET A 93 -10.12 0.49 -13.72
N VAL A 94 -8.98 0.97 -14.23
CA VAL A 94 -8.76 1.28 -15.65
C VAL A 94 -8.91 0.01 -16.49
N VAL A 95 -8.23 -1.07 -16.12
CA VAL A 95 -8.33 -2.38 -16.82
C VAL A 95 -9.76 -2.91 -16.81
N SER A 96 -10.46 -2.78 -15.68
CA SER A 96 -11.87 -3.21 -15.58
C SER A 96 -12.79 -2.39 -16.47
N ARG A 97 -12.56 -1.08 -16.57
CA ARG A 97 -13.34 -0.17 -17.43
C ARG A 97 -13.09 -0.46 -18.91
N ILE A 98 -11.84 -0.70 -19.30
CA ILE A 98 -11.47 -1.10 -20.67
C ILE A 98 -12.10 -2.44 -21.04
N ARG A 99 -12.02 -3.45 -20.16
CA ARG A 99 -12.64 -4.77 -20.40
C ARG A 99 -14.16 -4.70 -20.57
N ARG A 100 -14.86 -3.87 -19.79
CA ARG A 100 -16.31 -3.66 -19.93
C ARG A 100 -16.69 -2.92 -21.22
N ARG A 101 -15.77 -2.17 -21.80
CA ARG A 101 -15.96 -1.41 -23.04
C ARG A 101 -15.67 -2.20 -24.31
N ARG A 102 -15.13 -3.42 -24.24
CA ARG A 102 -14.94 -4.28 -25.42
C ARG A 102 -16.30 -4.79 -25.91
N PRO A 103 -16.83 -4.29 -27.04
CA PRO A 103 -18.05 -4.81 -27.64
C PRO A 103 -17.62 -5.95 -28.56
N GLY A 104 -17.73 -7.20 -28.11
CA GLY A 104 -17.25 -8.35 -28.89
C GLY A 104 -18.01 -9.66 -28.73
N ASP A 105 -18.90 -9.80 -27.74
CA ASP A 105 -19.55 -11.09 -27.43
C ASP A 105 -21.03 -11.15 -27.87
N ARG A 106 -21.46 -10.31 -28.82
CA ARG A 106 -22.85 -10.32 -29.36
C ARG A 106 -22.95 -10.52 -30.87
N LEU A 107 -21.98 -11.18 -31.49
CA LEU A 107 -22.04 -11.49 -32.93
C LEU A 107 -21.54 -12.90 -33.24
N VAL A 108 -22.20 -13.92 -32.70
CA VAL A 108 -22.41 -15.18 -33.43
C VAL A 108 -23.78 -15.72 -33.03
N SER A 109 -24.81 -15.30 -33.77
CA SER A 109 -26.05 -16.07 -33.86
C SER A 109 -25.76 -17.29 -34.75
N PRO A 110 -25.87 -18.54 -34.27
CA PRO A 110 -25.98 -19.66 -35.19
C PRO A 110 -27.39 -19.62 -35.76
N SER A 111 -27.54 -19.04 -36.95
CA SER A 111 -28.69 -19.28 -37.80
C SER A 111 -28.79 -20.79 -38.09
N ARG A 112 -29.78 -21.46 -37.52
CA ARG A 112 -30.38 -22.68 -38.05
C ARG A 112 -31.87 -22.68 -37.74
#